data_AF-A0A3B9FG90-F1
#
_entry.id   AF-A0A3B9FG90-F1
#
_cell.length_a   1.000
_cell.length_b   1.000
_cell.length_c   1.000
_cell.angle_alpha   90.00
_cell.angle_beta   90.00
_cell.angle_gamma   90.00
#
_symmetry.space_group_name_H-M   'P 1'
#
loop_
_entity.id
_entity.type
_entity.pdbx_description
1 polymer ?
#
loop_
_entity_poly.entity_id
_entity_poly.type
_entity_poly.pdbx_seq_one_letter_code
_entity_poly.pdbx_strand_id
1 'polypeptide(L)' 'MSSQRVLMTAVGSYLPANVVTNEALSSFVDTDDAWIRRRTGIA' A
#
# COMPACT_ATOMS: atom_id res chain seq x y z
N MET A 1 0.20 -42.82 0.66
CA MET A 1 -0.37 -41.67 -0.09
C MET A 1 0.68 -40.58 -0.12
N SER A 2 1.13 -40.15 -1.30
CA SER A 2 2.12 -39.08 -1.43
C SER A 2 1.46 -37.73 -1.16
N SER A 3 1.95 -36.98 -0.16
CA SER A 3 1.53 -35.59 0.07
C SER A 3 2.22 -34.71 -0.97
N GLN A 4 1.47 -34.27 -1.98
CA GLN A 4 1.98 -33.28 -2.93
C GLN A 4 2.08 -31.92 -2.24
N ARG A 5 3.27 -31.32 -2.30
CA ARG A 5 3.53 -29.95 -1.82
C ARG A 5 3.76 -29.05 -3.02
N VAL A 6 3.07 -27.92 -3.04
CA VAL A 6 3.25 -26.85 -4.03
C VAL A 6 4.11 -25.75 -3.39
N LEU A 7 5.00 -25.18 -4.19
CA LEU A 7 5.90 -24.10 -3.79
C LEU A 7 5.59 -22.85 -4.63
N MET A 8 5.61 -21.68 -3.99
CA MET A 8 5.62 -20.40 -4.70
C MET A 8 7.04 -20.16 -5.22
N THR A 9 7.22 -20.21 -6.54
CA THR A 9 8.55 -20.17 -7.17
C THR A 9 9.04 -18.75 -7.45
N ALA A 10 8.13 -17.79 -7.64
CA ALA A 10 8.47 -16.39 -7.89
C ALA A 10 7.31 -15.45 -7.52
N VAL A 11 7.66 -14.19 -7.26
CA VAL A 11 6.74 -13.05 -7.18
C VAL A 11 7.31 -11.88 -7.97
N GLY A 12 6.44 -11.02 -8.47
CA GLY A 12 6.82 -9.77 -9.13
C GLY A 12 5.86 -8.66 -8.71
N SER A 13 6.35 -7.42 -8.65
CA SER A 13 5.55 -6.25 -8.32
C SER A 13 5.99 -5.05 -9.17
N TYR A 14 5.05 -4.13 -9.36
CA TYR A 14 5.29 -2.84 -10.01
C TYR A 14 4.40 -1.80 -9.34
N LEU A 15 4.94 -0.61 -9.14
CA LEU A 15 4.23 0.58 -8.69
C LEU A 15 4.57 1.73 -9.65
N PRO A 16 3.61 2.60 -9.99
CA PRO A 16 3.88 3.79 -10.77
C PRO A 16 4.83 4.74 -10.02
N ALA A 17 5.62 5.51 -10.76
CA ALA A 17 6.64 6.39 -10.18
C ALA A 17 6.07 7.59 -9.40
N ASN A 18 4.80 7.94 -9.63
CA ASN A 18 4.18 9.08 -8.97
C ASN A 18 3.76 8.72 -7.54
N VAL A 19 4.43 9.32 -6.55
CA VAL A 19 4.12 9.17 -5.13
C VAL A 19 3.25 10.34 -4.68
N VAL A 20 2.05 10.03 -4.18
CA VAL A 20 1.14 11.02 -3.58
C VAL A 20 1.26 10.92 -2.06
N THR A 21 1.83 11.95 -1.44
CA THR A 21 1.94 12.03 0.02
C THR A 21 0.61 12.43 0.66
N ASN A 22 0.45 12.19 1.97
CA ASN A 22 -0.72 12.68 2.71
C ASN A 22 -0.85 14.23 2.62
N GLU A 23 0.27 14.94 2.62
CA GLU A 23 0.29 16.40 2.42
C GLU A 23 -0.22 16.79 1.03
N ALA A 24 0.27 16.13 -0.03
CA ALA A 24 -0.23 16.36 -1.38
C ALA A 24 -1.73 16.07 -1.48
N LEU A 25 -2.20 14.98 -0.87
CA LEU A 25 -3.62 14.61 -0.81
C LEU A 25 -4.48 15.67 -0.10
N SER A 26 -3.98 16.25 0.99
CA SER A 26 -4.67 17.32 1.72
C SER A 26 -4.81 18.63 0.94
N SER A 27 -4.10 18.81 -0.17
CA SER A 27 -4.25 20.01 -1.01
C SER A 27 -5.57 20.06 -1.80
N PHE A 28 -6.25 18.92 -1.96
CA PHE A 28 -7.50 18.81 -2.72
C PHE A 28 -8.57 17.97 -2.01
N VAL A 29 -8.31 17.51 -0.79
CA VAL A 29 -9.26 16.80 0.08
C VAL A 29 -9.20 17.42 1.48
N ASP A 30 -10.36 17.64 2.10
CA ASP A 30 -10.44 18.10 3.50
C ASP A 30 -10.06 16.96 4.46
N THR A 31 -8.76 16.80 4.65
CA THR A 31 -8.16 15.77 5.49
C THR A 31 -6.79 16.22 5.95
N ASP A 32 -6.21 15.47 6.89
CA ASP A 32 -4.86 15.70 7.36
C ASP A 32 -4.11 14.38 7.56
N ASP A 33 -2.80 14.50 7.66
CA ASP A 33 -1.90 13.38 7.85
C ASP A 33 -2.22 12.55 9.12
N ALA A 34 -2.56 13.22 10.22
CA ALA A 34 -2.81 12.55 11.50
C ALA A 34 -4.09 11.70 11.46
N TRP A 35 -5.12 12.18 10.77
CA TRP A 35 -6.37 11.48 10.54
C TRP A 35 -6.16 10.25 9.66
N ILE A 36 -5.43 10.41 8.54
CA ILE A 36 -5.14 9.31 7.59
C ILE A 36 -4.38 8.20 8.32
N ARG A 37 -3.26 8.53 8.96
CA ARG A 37 -2.43 7.55 9.68
C ARG A 37 -3.21 6.81 10.76
N ARG A 38 -4.00 7.53 11.56
CA ARG A 38 -4.80 6.94 12.65
C ARG A 38 -5.87 5.97 12.15
N ARG A 39 -6.47 6.23 10.99
CA ARG A 39 -7.62 5.49 10.48
C ARG A 39 -7.23 4.34 9.54
N THR A 40 -6.14 4.47 8.80
CA THR A 40 -5.78 3.52 7.72
C THR A 40 -4.41 2.88 7.89
N GLY A 41 -3.49 3.51 8.64
CA GLY A 41 -2.10 3.08 8.73
C GLY A 41 -1.23 3.43 7.52
N ILE A 42 -1.75 4.20 6.55
CA ILE A 42 -0.97 4.71 5.41
C ILE A 42 -0.11 5.89 5.89
N ALA A 43 1.21 5.80 5.68
CA ALA A 43 2.20 6.76 6.18
C ALA A 43 2.97 7.47 5.06
#